data_AF-A0A849H9F9-F1
#
_entry.id   AF-A0A849H9F9-F1
#
_cell.length_a   1.000
_cell.length_b   1.000
_cell.length_c   1.000
_cell.angle_alpha   90.00
_cell.angle_beta   90.00
_cell.angle_gamma   90.00
#
_symmetry.space_group_name_H-M   'P 1'
#
loop_
_entity.id
_entity.type
_entity.pdbx_description
1 polymer ?
#
loop_
_entity_poly.entity_id
_entity_poly.type
_entity_poly.pdbx_seq_one_letter_code
_entity_poly.pdbx_strand_id
1 'polypeptide(L)'
;MIKAIWDEGWDNSHIYSLAQVLADSIGPRLPGSPAFDAGADWALKLFQAWGMEGRKEEYGSWKAWERGVTNVDLLEPRVRSLDGMMQAWSPGTNGPVTGSVAILPDRSDTNALETFF
;
A
#
# COMPACT_ATOMS: atom_id res chain seq x y z
N MET A 1 29.81 -1.67 -25.31
CA MET A 1 29.17 -1.72 -23.98
C MET A 1 27.79 -1.05 -23.99
N ILE A 2 27.68 0.27 -24.23
CA ILE A 2 26.37 0.97 -24.20
C ILE A 2 25.33 0.35 -25.15
N LYS A 3 25.70 0.07 -26.41
CA LYS A 3 24.80 -0.60 -27.37
C LYS A 3 24.32 -1.97 -26.89
N ALA A 4 25.20 -2.76 -26.26
CA ALA A 4 24.82 -4.07 -25.75
C ALA A 4 23.80 -3.99 -24.61
N ILE A 5 23.93 -3.00 -23.71
CA ILE A 5 22.95 -2.73 -22.66
C ILE A 5 21.61 -2.30 -23.27
N TRP A 6 21.65 -1.48 -24.33
CA TRP A 6 20.45 -1.06 -25.05
C TRP A 6 19.73 -2.24 -25.70
N ASP A 7 20.45 -3.05 -26.47
CA ASP A 7 19.91 -4.23 -27.15
C ASP A 7 19.30 -5.21 -26.12
N GLU A 8 19.95 -5.42 -24.97
CA GLU A 8 19.42 -6.25 -23.90
C GLU A 8 18.12 -5.71 -23.29
N GLY A 9 18.05 -4.40 -23.05
CA GLY A 9 16.86 -3.77 -22.47
C GLY A 9 15.66 -3.71 -23.41
N TRP A 10 15.91 -3.63 -24.73
CA TRP A 10 14.87 -3.43 -25.73
C TRP A 10 14.47 -4.73 -26.44
N ASP A 11 15.44 -5.48 -26.95
CA ASP A 11 15.20 -6.65 -27.80
C ASP A 11 15.13 -7.96 -26.97
N ASN A 12 15.86 -8.03 -25.86
CA ASN A 12 15.83 -9.19 -24.93
C ASN A 12 15.11 -8.85 -23.61
N SER A 13 14.16 -7.91 -23.64
CA SER A 13 13.57 -7.38 -22.42
C SER A 13 12.84 -8.44 -21.59
N HIS A 14 13.20 -8.53 -20.31
CA HIS A 14 12.49 -9.36 -19.32
C HIS A 14 11.40 -8.58 -18.56
N ILE A 15 11.16 -7.31 -18.90
CA ILE A 15 10.31 -6.42 -18.10
C ILE A 15 8.90 -6.97 -17.89
N TYR A 16 8.30 -7.55 -18.93
CA TYR A 16 6.91 -8.02 -18.86
C TYR A 16 6.75 -9.17 -17.86
N SER A 17 7.61 -10.19 -17.92
CA SER A 17 7.52 -11.35 -17.03
C SER A 17 7.84 -10.97 -15.58
N LEU A 18 8.84 -10.11 -15.37
CA LEU A 18 9.18 -9.61 -14.03
C LEU A 18 8.08 -8.72 -13.45
N ALA A 19 7.53 -7.81 -14.26
CA ALA A 19 6.47 -6.91 -13.84
C ALA A 19 5.16 -7.66 -13.54
N GLN A 20 4.80 -8.66 -14.34
CA GLN A 20 3.60 -9.47 -14.14
C GLN A 20 3.59 -10.13 -12.76
N VAL A 21 4.70 -10.74 -12.33
CA VAL A 21 4.77 -11.37 -11.01
C VAL A 21 4.56 -10.35 -9.91
N LEU A 22 5.19 -9.18 -10.03
CA LEU A 22 5.07 -8.11 -9.05
C LEU A 22 3.69 -7.44 -9.05
N ALA A 23 3.05 -7.26 -10.21
CA ALA A 23 1.82 -6.50 -10.37
C ALA A 23 0.56 -7.34 -10.15
N ASP A 24 0.57 -8.60 -10.59
CA ASP A 24 -0.63 -9.45 -10.59
C ASP A 24 -0.52 -10.55 -9.54
N SER A 25 0.59 -11.31 -9.54
CA SER A 25 0.74 -12.48 -8.67
C SER A 25 0.98 -12.09 -7.20
N ILE A 26 1.83 -11.09 -6.97
CA ILE A 26 2.11 -10.55 -5.63
C ILE A 26 1.20 -9.35 -5.33
N GLY A 27 1.10 -8.43 -6.30
CA GLY A 27 0.20 -7.29 -6.22
C GLY A 27 0.67 -6.16 -5.29
N PRO A 28 -0.28 -5.36 -4.76
CA PRO A 28 0.01 -4.24 -3.87
C PRO A 28 0.77 -4.68 -2.62
N ARG A 29 1.92 -4.04 -2.38
CA ARG A 29 2.91 -4.47 -1.38
C ARG A 29 3.39 -3.31 -0.53
N LEU A 30 2.46 -2.75 0.26
CA LEU A 30 2.74 -1.63 1.17
C LEU A 30 3.86 -2.05 2.15
N PRO A 31 4.83 -1.18 2.47
CA PRO A 31 5.87 -1.50 3.45
C PRO A 31 5.29 -1.99 4.79
N GLY A 32 5.82 -3.11 5.29
CA GLY A 32 5.34 -3.76 6.50
C GLY A 32 4.08 -4.62 6.33
N SER A 33 3.62 -4.88 5.09
CA SER A 33 2.55 -5.84 4.80
C SER A 33 3.10 -7.23 4.43
N PRO A 34 2.31 -8.32 4.54
CA PRO A 34 2.74 -9.65 4.11
C PRO A 34 3.18 -9.71 2.63
N ALA A 35 2.54 -8.93 1.76
CA ALA A 35 2.88 -8.85 0.34
C ALA A 35 4.23 -8.16 0.08
N PHE A 36 4.67 -7.26 0.97
CA PHE A 36 6.00 -6.68 0.93
C PHE A 36 7.08 -7.75 1.17
N ASP A 37 6.89 -8.58 2.19
CA ASP A 37 7.80 -9.69 2.48
C ASP A 37 7.83 -10.72 1.36
N ALA A 38 6.67 -11.06 0.79
CA ALA A 38 6.56 -11.96 -0.36
C ALA A 38 7.31 -11.41 -1.59
N GLY A 39 7.22 -10.10 -1.85
CA GLY A 39 7.98 -9.41 -2.89
C GLY A 39 9.49 -9.53 -2.70
N ALA A 40 9.95 -9.30 -1.47
CA ALA A 40 11.37 -9.43 -1.13
C ALA A 40 11.86 -10.89 -1.27
N ASP A 41 11.07 -11.87 -0.81
CA ASP A 41 11.40 -13.30 -0.95
C ASP A 41 11.46 -13.75 -2.40
N TRP A 42 10.53 -13.27 -3.23
CA TRP A 42 10.55 -13.52 -4.67
C TRP A 42 11.82 -12.94 -5.32
N ALA A 43 12.18 -11.70 -5.00
CA ALA A 43 13.37 -11.05 -5.54
C ALA A 43 14.65 -11.79 -5.15
N LEU A 44 14.76 -12.26 -3.90
CA LEU A 44 15.92 -13.05 -3.46
C LEU A 44 16.03 -14.39 -4.21
N LYS A 45 14.91 -15.08 -4.45
CA LYS A 45 14.91 -16.30 -5.28
C LYS A 45 15.33 -16.03 -6.71
N LEU A 46 14.88 -14.90 -7.28
CA LEU A 46 15.27 -14.48 -8.62
C LEU A 46 16.78 -14.20 -8.70
N PHE A 47 17.32 -13.47 -7.73
CA PHE A 47 18.77 -13.22 -7.65
C PHE A 47 19.56 -14.52 -7.54
N GLN A 48 19.12 -15.44 -6.68
CA GLN A 48 19.76 -16.76 -6.55
C GLN A 48 19.73 -17.54 -7.88
N ALA A 49 18.60 -17.53 -8.59
CA ALA A 49 18.48 -18.19 -9.90
C ALA A 49 19.40 -17.57 -10.97
N TRP A 50 19.71 -16.28 -10.83
CA TRP A 50 20.68 -15.57 -11.66
C TRP A 50 22.13 -15.67 -11.15
N GLY A 51 22.38 -16.45 -10.09
CA GLY A 51 23.72 -16.62 -9.52
C GLY A 51 24.22 -15.42 -8.71
N MET A 52 23.31 -14.56 -8.24
CA MET A 52 23.61 -13.39 -7.43
C MET A 52 23.28 -13.62 -5.96
N GLU A 53 24.10 -13.04 -5.08
CA GLU A 53 23.83 -13.01 -3.64
C GLU A 53 22.96 -11.80 -3.28
N GLY A 54 21.97 -12.03 -2.41
CA GLY A 54 21.11 -10.98 -1.89
C GLY A 54 20.72 -11.27 -0.44
N ARG A 55 20.38 -10.22 0.31
CA ARG A 55 19.83 -10.32 1.67
C ARG A 55 18.76 -9.26 1.88
N LYS A 56 17.82 -9.52 2.80
CA LYS A 56 16.93 -8.49 3.32
C LYS A 56 17.67 -7.69 4.37
N GLU A 57 17.62 -6.37 4.28
CA GLU A 57 18.09 -5.48 5.34
C GLU A 57 16.89 -5.06 6.19
N GLU A 58 17.03 -5.18 7.50
CA GLU A 58 16.00 -4.71 8.42
C GLU A 58 16.04 -3.18 8.48
N TYR A 59 14.92 -2.56 8.15
CA TYR A 59 14.74 -1.12 8.26
C TYR A 59 13.59 -0.82 9.21
N GLY A 60 13.94 -0.55 10.47
CA GLY A 60 13.03 -0.22 11.55
C GLY A 60 12.20 -1.40 12.09
N SER A 61 11.45 -1.13 13.16
CA SER A 61 10.74 -2.14 13.97
C SER A 61 9.26 -1.83 14.17
N TRP A 62 8.66 -1.10 13.23
CA TRP A 62 7.24 -0.74 13.30
C TRP A 62 6.34 -1.96 13.20
N LYS A 63 5.12 -1.83 13.73
CA LYS A 63 4.12 -2.89 13.60
C LYS A 63 3.80 -3.12 12.13
N ALA A 64 3.78 -4.40 11.75
CA ALA A 64 3.22 -4.82 10.48
C ALA A 64 1.77 -4.34 10.34
N TRP A 65 1.36 -4.06 9.12
CA TRP A 65 0.02 -3.59 8.84
C TRP A 65 -0.50 -4.22 7.55
N GLU A 66 -1.72 -4.73 7.62
CA GLU A 66 -2.47 -5.22 6.48
C GLU A 66 -3.84 -4.56 6.49
N ARG A 67 -4.28 -4.11 5.31
CA ARG A 67 -5.58 -3.50 5.16
C ARG A 67 -6.66 -4.58 5.28
N GLY A 68 -7.50 -4.46 6.31
CA GLY A 68 -8.74 -5.23 6.39
C GLY A 68 -9.85 -4.67 5.50
N VAL A 69 -11.05 -5.23 5.66
CA VAL A 69 -12.25 -4.72 4.99
C VAL A 69 -12.62 -3.35 5.57
N THR A 70 -13.04 -2.43 4.71
CA THR A 70 -13.60 -1.13 5.11
C THR A 70 -15.05 -1.09 4.67
N ASN A 71 -15.96 -0.81 5.61
CA ASN A 71 -17.37 -0.57 5.34
C ASN A 71 -17.74 0.79 5.91
N VAL A 72 -18.38 1.62 5.09
CA VAL A 72 -18.88 2.93 5.50
C VAL A 72 -20.28 3.05 4.93
N ASP A 73 -21.27 3.24 5.79
CA ASP A 73 -22.65 3.42 5.39
C ASP A 73 -23.18 4.74 5.96
N LEU A 74 -23.80 5.55 5.11
CA LEU A 74 -24.65 6.65 5.52
C LEU A 74 -25.94 6.04 6.07
N LEU A 75 -26.26 6.31 7.34
CA LEU A 75 -27.50 5.80 7.96
C LEU A 75 -28.67 6.78 7.79
N GLU A 76 -28.39 8.08 7.84
CA GLU A 76 -29.36 9.17 7.70
C GLU A 76 -28.81 10.30 6.84
N PRO A 77 -29.65 11.06 6.11
CA PRO A 77 -31.10 10.92 6.01
C PRO A 77 -31.55 9.81 5.06
N ARG A 78 -30.61 9.18 4.33
CA ARG A 78 -30.89 8.09 3.39
C ARG A 78 -29.84 7.01 3.54
N VAL A 79 -30.29 5.79 3.81
CA VAL A 79 -29.40 4.63 3.92
C VAL A 79 -28.71 4.38 2.59
N ARG A 80 -27.38 4.53 2.56
CA ARG A 80 -26.53 4.22 1.39
C ARG A 80 -25.12 3.83 1.82
N SER A 81 -24.55 2.84 1.14
CA SER A 81 -23.12 2.58 1.24
C SER A 81 -22.32 3.70 0.59
N LEU A 82 -21.23 4.08 1.25
CA LEU A 82 -20.29 5.10 0.82
C LEU A 82 -19.00 4.44 0.36
N ASP A 83 -18.44 4.93 -0.74
CA ASP A 83 -17.11 4.53 -1.17
C ASP A 83 -16.07 5.19 -0.27
N GLY A 84 -15.27 4.35 0.39
CA GLY A 84 -14.24 4.80 1.30
C GLY A 84 -13.21 3.71 1.54
N MET A 85 -12.01 4.14 1.89
CA MET A 85 -10.92 3.25 2.28
C MET A 85 -10.29 3.74 3.57
N MET A 86 -9.92 2.79 4.44
CA MET A 86 -9.10 3.11 5.61
C MET A 86 -7.81 3.84 5.18
N GLN A 87 -7.30 4.77 5.97
CA GLN A 87 -5.99 5.34 5.68
C GLN A 87 -4.89 4.31 6.02
N ALA A 88 -3.79 4.30 5.26
CA ALA A 88 -2.69 3.38 5.54
C ALA A 88 -2.16 3.56 6.97
N TRP A 89 -1.84 2.45 7.64
CA TRP A 89 -1.37 2.40 9.04
C TRP A 89 -2.36 2.88 10.10
N SER A 90 -3.61 3.19 9.73
CA SER A 90 -4.66 3.45 10.74
C SER A 90 -5.13 2.15 11.39
N PRO A 91 -5.48 2.19 12.69
CA PRO A 91 -6.15 1.06 13.33
C PRO A 91 -7.59 0.90 12.81
N GLY A 92 -8.08 -0.32 12.82
CA GLY A 92 -9.51 -0.59 12.65
C GLY A 92 -10.32 -0.21 13.90
N THR A 93 -11.64 -0.32 13.80
CA THR A 93 -12.56 -0.13 14.93
C THR A 93 -12.82 -1.46 15.65
N ASN A 94 -13.14 -1.41 16.95
CA ASN A 94 -13.57 -2.59 17.70
C ASN A 94 -15.07 -2.85 17.45
N GLY A 95 -15.39 -3.26 16.23
CA GLY A 95 -16.76 -3.39 15.73
C GLY A 95 -17.31 -2.10 15.09
N PRO A 96 -18.58 -2.10 14.68
CA PRO A 96 -19.21 -0.95 14.01
C PRO A 96 -19.23 0.29 14.92
N VAL A 97 -18.90 1.45 14.34
CA VAL A 97 -18.98 2.76 15.02
C VAL A 97 -19.98 3.63 14.26
N THR A 98 -20.89 4.28 14.99
CA THR A 98 -21.89 5.20 14.44
C THR A 98 -21.70 6.57 15.08
N GLY A 99 -21.73 7.63 14.27
CA GLY A 99 -21.60 9.00 14.75
C GLY A 99 -22.04 10.02 13.71
N SER A 100 -22.26 11.25 14.15
CA SER A 100 -22.54 12.38 13.27
C SER A 100 -21.28 12.79 12.49
N VAL A 101 -21.47 13.23 11.25
CA VAL A 101 -20.39 13.78 10.42
C VAL A 101 -20.20 15.26 10.79
N ALA A 102 -18.94 15.65 11.00
CA ALA A 102 -18.55 17.04 11.16
C ALA A 102 -17.64 17.46 9.99
N ILE A 103 -17.87 18.66 9.46
CA ILE A 103 -17.01 19.24 8.42
C ILE A 103 -15.84 19.92 9.15
N LEU A 104 -14.63 19.42 8.93
CA LEU A 104 -13.42 20.07 9.41
C LEU A 104 -13.30 21.46 8.77
N PRO A 105 -13.11 22.53 9.55
CA PRO A 105 -12.88 23.86 9.00
C PRO A 105 -11.54 23.91 8.23
N ASP A 106 -11.39 24.93 7.38
CA ASP A 106 -10.15 25.12 6.62
C ASP A 106 -8.96 25.26 7.57
N ARG A 107 -7.88 24.53 7.28
CA ARG A 107 -6.65 24.55 8.10
C ARG A 107 -6.00 25.93 8.20
N SER A 108 -6.29 26.83 7.26
CA SER A 108 -5.80 28.20 7.26
C SER A 108 -6.58 29.14 8.19
N ASP A 109 -7.78 28.76 8.62
CA ASP A 109 -8.58 29.51 9.58
C ASP A 109 -8.37 28.99 11.00
N THR A 110 -7.33 29.51 11.66
CA THR A 110 -6.93 29.09 13.00
C THR A 110 -8.04 29.29 14.04
N ASN A 111 -8.81 30.38 13.94
CA ASN A 111 -9.90 30.66 14.89
C ASN A 111 -11.03 29.63 14.77
N ALA A 112 -11.38 29.26 13.53
CA ALA A 112 -12.38 28.23 13.28
C ALA A 112 -11.93 26.85 13.77
N LEU A 113 -10.64 26.50 13.63
CA LEU A 113 -10.08 25.25 14.18
C LEU A 113 -10.09 25.23 15.70
N GLU A 114 -9.70 26.32 16.36
CA GLU A 114 -9.69 26.42 17.83
C GLU A 114 -11.09 26.29 18.43
N THR A 115 -12.13 26.73 17.72
CA THR A 115 -13.52 26.58 18.18
C THR A 115 -14.08 25.18 17.92
N PHE A 116 -13.51 24.44 16.98
CA PHE A 116 -13.98 23.11 16.59
C PHE A 116 -13.52 22.00 17.55
N PHE A 117 -12.31 22.14 18.11
CA PHE A 117 -11.70 21.19 19.05
C PHE A 117 -11.92 21.61 20.51
#